data_AF-A0A849ATS9-F1
#
_entry.id   AF-A0A849ATS9-F1
#
_cell.length_a   1.000
_cell.length_b   1.000
_cell.length_c   1.000
_cell.angle_alpha   90.00
_cell.angle_beta   90.00
_cell.angle_gamma   90.00
#
_symmetry.space_group_name_H-M   'P 1'
#
loop_
_entity.id
_entity.type
_entity.pdbx_description
1 polymer ?
#
loop_
_entity_poly.entity_id
_entity_poly.type
_entity_poly.pdbx_seq_one_letter_code
_entity_poly.pdbx_strand_id
1 'polypeptide(L)' 'MAQQNLLTIDKQELEVIVEKNKGDAFRAVVEQVEAQLLSMTLVQTRGNQTLTAEVLGLNRGTLRKKLKNHGMLN' A
#
# COMPACT_ATOMS: atom_id res chain seq x y z
N MET A 1 -8.72 19.72 11.53
CA MET A 1 -8.19 18.34 11.38
C MET A 1 -8.37 17.99 9.91
N ALA A 2 -7.35 18.26 9.09
CA ALA A 2 -7.48 18.14 7.65
C ALA A 2 -7.64 16.67 7.25
N GLN A 3 -8.69 16.38 6.49
CA GLN A 3 -8.92 15.13 5.78
C GLN A 3 -7.63 14.77 5.02
N GLN A 4 -6.88 13.77 5.49
CA GLN A 4 -5.75 13.27 4.70
C GLN A 4 -6.31 12.42 3.56
N ASN A 5 -5.84 12.76 2.36
CA ASN A 5 -6.32 12.38 1.04
C ASN A 5 -6.89 10.97 0.94
N LEU A 6 -8.08 10.91 0.32
CA LEU A 6 -8.76 9.72 -0.12
C LEU A 6 -7.82 8.89 -1.03
N LEU A 7 -7.92 7.57 -0.91
CA LEU A 7 -7.29 6.46 -1.67
C LEU A 7 -7.30 6.54 -3.22
N THR A 8 -7.59 7.69 -3.79
CA THR A 8 -7.66 7.92 -5.22
C THR A 8 -6.30 8.31 -5.75
N ILE A 9 -5.66 7.41 -6.48
CA ILE A 9 -4.79 7.83 -7.59
C ILE A 9 -5.73 8.52 -8.57
N ASP A 10 -5.69 9.85 -8.60
CA ASP A 10 -6.49 10.58 -9.57
C ASP A 10 -5.95 10.35 -10.99
N LYS A 11 -6.76 10.70 -11.98
CA LYS A 11 -6.41 10.50 -13.39
C LYS A 11 -5.08 11.19 -13.75
N GLN A 12 -4.81 12.36 -13.19
CA GLN A 12 -3.61 13.15 -13.50
C GLN A 12 -2.37 12.47 -12.93
N GLU A 13 -2.45 11.95 -11.71
CA GLU A 13 -1.39 11.18 -11.09
C GLU A 13 -1.11 9.87 -11.84
N LEU A 14 -2.17 9.17 -12.26
CA LEU A 14 -2.02 7.94 -13.05
C LEU A 14 -1.32 8.18 -14.39
N GLU A 15 -1.70 9.25 -15.11
CA GLU A 15 -1.06 9.67 -16.35
C GLU A 15 0.45 9.92 -16.14
N VAL A 16 0.80 10.63 -15.06
CA VAL A 16 2.20 10.88 -14.69
C VAL A 16 2.96 9.58 -14.38
N ILE A 17 2.35 8.63 -13.66
CA ILE A 17 2.98 7.34 -13.35
C ILE A 17 3.24 6.55 -14.63
N VAL A 18 2.27 6.53 -15.56
CA VAL A 18 2.38 5.82 -16.85
C VAL A 18 3.48 6.42 -17.72
N GLU A 19 3.57 7.75 -17.78
CA GLU A 19 4.58 8.45 -18.58
C GLU A 19 6.00 8.25 -18.03
N LYS A 20 6.17 8.32 -16.70
CA LYS A 20 7.48 8.21 -16.05
C LYS A 20 8.01 6.78 -15.99
N ASN A 21 7.14 5.78 -15.92
CA ASN A 21 7.53 4.37 -15.71
C ASN A 21 7.27 3.51 -16.95
N LYS A 22 7.82 3.89 -18.11
CA LYS A 22 7.65 3.12 -19.35
C LYS A 22 8.15 1.69 -19.18
N GLY A 23 7.24 0.71 -19.34
CA GLY A 23 7.53 -0.71 -19.16
C GLY A 23 7.33 -1.25 -17.73
N ASP A 24 7.15 -0.39 -16.73
CA ASP A 24 7.00 -0.79 -15.32
C ASP A 24 5.83 -0.07 -14.60
N ALA A 25 5.04 0.72 -15.32
CA ALA A 25 3.96 1.53 -14.77
C ALA A 25 2.94 0.71 -13.98
N PHE A 26 2.62 -0.51 -14.42
CA PHE A 26 1.72 -1.40 -13.68
C PHE A 26 2.26 -1.69 -12.28
N ARG A 27 3.55 -2.04 -12.19
CA ARG A 27 4.21 -2.33 -10.92
C ARG A 27 4.24 -1.09 -10.03
N ALA A 28 4.59 0.07 -10.59
CA ALA A 28 4.63 1.33 -9.85
C ALA A 28 3.27 1.68 -9.21
N VAL A 29 2.17 1.53 -9.97
CA VAL A 29 0.82 1.73 -9.46
C VAL A 29 0.48 0.74 -8.34
N VAL A 30 0.77 -0.55 -8.57
CA VAL A 30 0.48 -1.60 -7.58
C VAL A 30 1.25 -1.36 -6.28
N GLU A 31 2.53 -1.00 -6.36
CA GLU A 31 3.35 -0.70 -5.18
C GLU A 31 2.79 0.50 -4.39
N GLN A 32 2.37 1.56 -5.08
CA GLN A 32 1.78 2.74 -4.44
C GLN A 32 0.45 2.42 -3.73
N VAL A 33 -0.46 1.69 -4.38
CA VAL A 33 -1.74 1.29 -3.79
C VAL A 33 -1.52 0.33 -2.63
N GLU A 34 -0.61 -0.63 -2.78
CA GLU A 34 -0.30 -1.61 -1.75
C GLU A 34 0.25 -0.95 -0.48
N ALA A 35 1.18 0.00 -0.60
CA ALA A 35 1.72 0.73 0.56
C ALA A 35 0.60 1.44 1.35
N GLN A 36 -0.33 2.09 0.66
CA GLN A 36 -1.46 2.77 1.30
C GLN A 36 -2.38 1.78 2.02
N LEU A 37 -2.76 0.69 1.35
CA LEU A 37 -3.62 -0.35 1.92
C LEU A 37 -2.98 -0.95 3.18
N LEU A 38 -1.69 -1.29 3.14
CA LEU A 38 -0.96 -1.83 4.28
C LEU A 38 -0.94 -0.87 5.46
N SER A 39 -0.63 0.41 5.21
CA SER A 39 -0.57 1.44 6.25
C SER A 39 -1.94 1.65 6.89
N MET A 40 -2.99 1.78 6.08
CA MET A 40 -4.36 1.95 6.57
C MET A 40 -4.81 0.79 7.44
N THR A 41 -4.58 -0.45 6.99
CA THR A 41 -4.99 -1.62 7.76
C THR A 41 -4.16 -1.78 9.03
N LEU A 42 -2.87 -1.44 9.01
CA LEU A 42 -2.06 -1.39 10.23
C LEU A 42 -2.59 -0.37 11.24
N VAL A 43 -2.98 0.83 10.80
CA VAL A 43 -3.60 1.84 11.67
C VAL A 43 -4.93 1.33 12.21
N GLN A 44 -5.78 0.76 11.36
CA GLN A 44 -7.08 0.20 11.73
C GLN A 44 -6.96 -0.91 12.79
N THR A 45 -5.94 -1.77 12.68
CA THR A 45 -5.69 -2.86 13.63
C THR A 45 -4.72 -2.48 14.76
N ARG A 46 -4.35 -1.20 14.89
CA ARG A 46 -3.42 -0.68 15.91
C ARG A 46 -2.06 -1.40 15.92
N GLY A 47 -1.56 -1.74 14.74
CA GLY A 47 -0.28 -2.41 14.53
C GLY A 47 -0.30 -3.91 14.78
N ASN A 48 -1.45 -4.53 15.09
CA ASN A 48 -1.56 -5.97 15.25
C ASN A 48 -1.43 -6.67 13.90
N GLN A 49 -0.22 -7.17 13.60
CA GLN A 49 0.09 -7.81 12.32
C GLN A 49 -0.72 -9.08 12.05
N THR A 50 -1.11 -9.84 13.08
CA THR A 50 -1.94 -11.04 12.87
C THR A 50 -3.33 -10.64 12.41
N LEU A 51 -3.94 -9.66 13.09
CA LEU A 51 -5.24 -9.12 12.69
C LEU A 51 -5.17 -8.40 11.34
N THR A 52 -4.09 -7.67 11.06
CA THR A 52 -3.88 -7.04 9.73
C THR A 52 -3.86 -8.10 8.63
N ALA A 53 -3.17 -9.22 8.86
CA ALA A 53 -3.08 -10.31 7.89
C ALA A 53 -4.46 -10.94 7.66
N GLU A 54 -5.25 -11.13 8.72
CA GLU A 54 -6.63 -11.62 8.64
C GLU A 54 -7.54 -10.66 7.86
N VAL A 55 -7.50 -9.35 8.16
CA VAL A 55 -8.29 -8.31 7.46
C VAL A 55 -7.95 -8.27 5.98
N LEU A 56 -6.67 -8.42 5.62
CA LEU A 56 -6.22 -8.40 4.22
C LEU A 56 -6.35 -9.76 3.51
N GLY A 57 -6.77 -10.82 4.22
CA GLY A 57 -6.80 -12.18 3.66
C GLY A 57 -5.41 -12.71 3.27
N LEU A 58 -4.35 -12.22 3.93
CA LEU A 58 -2.97 -12.61 3.68
C LEU A 58 -2.49 -13.61 4.73
N ASN A 59 -1.57 -14.50 4.34
CA ASN A 59 -0.75 -15.18 5.32
C ASN A 59 0.15 -14.16 6.06
N ARG A 60 0.31 -14.29 7.38
CA ARG A 60 1.17 -13.42 8.20
C ARG A 60 2.59 -13.28 7.64
N GLY A 61 3.18 -14.36 7.12
CA GLY A 61 4.51 -14.33 6.50
C GLY A 61 4.55 -13.46 5.24
N THR A 62 3.51 -13.51 4.42
CA THR A 62 3.35 -12.65 3.23
C THR A 62 3.19 -11.18 3.63
N LEU A 63 2.33 -10.88 4.61
CA LEU A 63 2.19 -9.54 5.15
C LEU A 63 3.54 -9.00 5.61
N ARG A 64 4.27 -9.79 6.42
CA ARG A 64 5.55 -9.38 6.99
C ARG A 64 6.60 -9.08 5.91
N LYS A 65 6.65 -9.86 4.82
CA LYS A 65 7.50 -9.58 3.66
C LYS A 65 7.11 -8.27 2.98
N LYS A 66 5.81 -8.04 2.75
CA LYS A 66 5.31 -6.80 2.14
C LYS A 66 5.64 -5.58 3.02
N LEU A 67 5.41 -5.65 4.32
CA LEU A 67 5.79 -4.59 5.26
C LEU A 67 7.29 -4.27 5.22
N LYS A 68 8.14 -5.29 5.13
CA LYS A 68 9.59 -5.08 4.99
C LYS A 68 9.96 -4.42 3.66
N ASN A 69 9.36 -4.88 2.56
CA ASN A 69 9.60 -4.29 1.22
C ASN A 69 9.20 -2.81 1.16
N HIS A 70 8.16 -2.42 1.89
CA HIS A 70 7.67 -1.05 1.98
C HIS A 70 8.32 -0.25 3.12
N GLY A 71 9.36 -0.77 3.79
CA GLY A 71 10.07 -0.05 4.86
C GLY A 71 9.25 0.17 6.14
N MET A 72 8.16 -0.56 6.33
CA MET A 72 7.25 -0.47 7.49
C MET A 72 7.64 -1.43 8.62
N LEU A 73 8.66 -2.25 8.41
CA LEU A 73 9.13 -3.23 9.38
C LEU A 73 10.63 -3.48 9.18
N ASN A 74 11.40 -3.31 10.25
CA ASN A 74 12.83 -3.62 10.31
C ASN A 74 13.07 -5.11 10.59
#